data_AF-A0AAD8EBU5-F1
#
_entry.id   AF-A0AAD8EBU5-F1
#
_cell.length_a   1.000
_cell.length_b   1.000
_cell.length_c   1.000
_cell.angle_alpha   90.00
_cell.angle_beta   90.00
_cell.angle_gamma   90.00
#
_symmetry.space_group_name_H-M   'P 1'
#
loop_
_entity.id
_entity.type
_entity.pdbx_description
1 polymer ?
#
loop_
_entity_poly.entity_id
_entity_poly.type
_entity_poly.pdbx_seq_one_letter_code
_entity_poly.pdbx_strand_id
1 'polypeptide(L)'
;MHRALLARKYRLALTPEQKKQFELKVLAEKLFKEKKKSYPQSVGPRFIDDRLNEEQKPLKQAFQVNQLNGEKIMYSTSVTKYDRHGYKPRERALLLTNKHLFVLDGKTFKIKHSLGFDIVQEIVVTTESDNLLLVRIPPEYKKDKGDLILEVNHLIEAVTMVVDVTKKPQILKIMEAGTIAHNLIGGKQGVIDITTGTNHSIVKGKSGHLVVSL
;
A
#
# COMPACT_ATOMS: atom_id res chain seq x y z
N MET A 1 -12.53 1.96 41.74
CA MET A 1 -13.79 2.28 41.01
C MET A 1 -13.69 3.47 40.06
N HIS A 2 -12.95 4.54 40.38
CA HIS A 2 -12.88 5.78 39.54
C HIS A 2 -12.37 5.58 38.10
N ARG A 3 -11.27 4.85 37.88
CA ARG A 3 -10.67 4.65 36.53
C ARG A 3 -11.58 3.88 35.57
N ALA A 4 -12.29 2.86 36.07
CA ALA A 4 -13.21 2.07 35.26
C ALA A 4 -14.43 2.91 34.78
N LEU A 5 -14.92 3.81 35.63
CA LEU A 5 -15.99 4.75 35.27
C LEU A 5 -15.51 5.73 34.18
N LEU A 6 -14.31 6.30 34.34
CA LEU A 6 -13.71 7.20 33.36
C LEU A 6 -13.49 6.51 32.00
N ALA A 7 -12.94 5.29 32.01
CA ALA A 7 -12.76 4.50 30.80
C ALA A 7 -14.10 4.19 30.11
N ARG A 8 -15.13 3.85 30.89
CA ARG A 8 -16.48 3.62 30.36
C ARG A 8 -17.07 4.89 29.72
N LYS A 9 -17.00 6.03 30.41
CA LYS A 9 -17.48 7.32 29.88
C LYS A 9 -16.78 7.68 28.57
N TYR A 10 -15.45 7.57 28.55
CA TYR A 10 -14.65 7.82 27.34
C TYR A 10 -15.08 6.92 26.18
N ARG A 11 -15.12 5.60 26.40
CA ARG A 11 -15.49 4.62 25.36
C ARG A 11 -16.90 4.86 24.79
N LEU A 12 -17.86 5.22 25.64
CA LEU A 12 -19.24 5.48 25.22
C LEU A 12 -19.41 6.82 24.49
N ALA A 13 -18.50 7.77 24.71
CA ALA A 13 -18.52 9.07 24.04
C ALA A 13 -17.88 9.04 22.64
N LEU A 14 -17.18 7.96 22.27
CA LEU A 14 -16.52 7.85 20.97
C LEU A 14 -17.54 7.68 19.83
N THR A 15 -17.36 8.45 18.77
CA THR A 15 -18.10 8.23 17.53
C THR A 15 -17.64 6.93 16.85
N PRO A 16 -18.47 6.29 16.00
CA PRO A 16 -18.06 5.11 15.24
C PRO A 16 -16.79 5.34 14.40
N GLU A 17 -16.64 6.54 13.83
CA GLU A 17 -15.47 6.95 13.05
C GLU A 17 -14.21 7.03 13.92
N GLN A 18 -14.30 7.67 15.09
CA GLN A 18 -13.18 7.75 16.03
C GLN A 18 -12.79 6.36 16.54
N LYS A 19 -13.78 5.51 16.82
CA LYS A 19 -13.53 4.14 17.24
C LYS A 19 -12.80 3.36 16.14
N LYS A 20 -13.26 3.43 14.89
CA LYS A 20 -12.61 2.81 13.74
C LYS A 20 -11.17 3.33 13.58
N GLN A 21 -10.96 4.62 13.78
CA GLN A 21 -9.63 5.22 13.72
C GLN A 21 -8.66 4.61 14.74
N PHE A 22 -9.11 4.44 15.99
CA PHE A 22 -8.30 3.78 17.02
C PHE A 22 -8.06 2.30 16.70
N GLU A 23 -9.08 1.59 16.22
CA GLU A 23 -8.96 0.19 15.79
C GLU A 23 -7.90 0.03 14.68
N LEU A 24 -7.89 0.93 13.69
CA LEU A 24 -6.87 0.97 12.63
C LEU A 24 -5.47 1.26 13.18
N LYS A 25 -5.32 2.18 14.14
CA LYS A 25 -4.02 2.47 14.76
C LYS A 25 -3.49 1.30 15.59
N VAL A 26 -4.37 0.61 16.32
CA VAL A 26 -4.02 -0.61 17.06
C VAL A 26 -3.65 -1.74 16.09
N LEU A 27 -4.32 -1.84 14.93
CA LEU A 27 -3.93 -2.78 13.89
C LEU A 27 -2.55 -2.45 13.34
N ALA A 28 -2.28 -1.19 12.99
CA ALA A 28 -0.97 -0.73 12.53
C ALA A 28 0.13 -1.03 13.56
N GLU A 29 -0.15 -0.83 14.85
CA GLU A 29 0.77 -1.19 15.93
C GLU A 29 1.15 -2.67 15.89
N LYS A 30 0.17 -3.57 15.82
CA LYS A 30 0.41 -5.03 15.77
C LYS A 30 1.23 -5.43 14.53
N LEU A 31 1.00 -4.76 13.41
CA LEU A 31 1.66 -5.06 12.14
C LEU A 31 3.11 -4.56 12.10
N PHE A 32 3.39 -3.35 12.61
CA PHE A 32 4.64 -2.65 12.31
C PHE A 32 5.49 -2.24 13.51
N LYS A 33 4.94 -2.19 14.73
CA LYS A 33 5.72 -1.81 15.92
C LYS A 33 6.92 -2.73 16.05
N GLU A 34 8.10 -2.12 16.22
CA GLU A 34 9.41 -2.79 16.30
C GLU A 34 9.84 -3.60 15.05
N LYS A 35 9.01 -3.64 14.00
CA LYS A 35 9.29 -4.36 12.76
C LYS A 35 9.63 -3.45 11.59
N LYS A 36 9.19 -2.19 11.61
CA LYS A 36 9.48 -1.21 10.55
C LYS A 36 9.87 0.15 11.14
N LYS A 37 11.01 0.70 10.71
CA LYS A 37 11.59 1.96 11.23
C LYS A 37 10.73 3.19 10.97
N SER A 38 9.92 3.23 9.90
CA SER A 38 9.00 4.34 9.63
C SER A 38 7.71 4.33 10.46
N TYR A 39 7.44 3.27 11.23
CA TYR A 39 6.21 3.17 12.03
C TYR A 39 6.03 4.32 13.05
N PRO A 40 7.02 4.74 13.85
CA PRO A 40 6.83 5.79 14.86
C PRO A 40 6.32 7.11 14.27
N GLN A 41 6.78 7.49 13.08
CA GLN A 41 6.34 8.71 12.38
C GLN A 41 4.86 8.64 11.97
N SER A 42 4.34 7.43 11.75
CA SER A 42 2.94 7.21 11.36
C SER A 42 1.95 7.32 12.53
N VAL A 43 2.41 7.30 13.79
CA VAL A 43 1.52 7.21 14.96
C VAL A 43 0.72 8.51 15.15
N GLY A 44 1.38 9.67 15.07
CA GLY A 44 0.77 10.98 15.31
C GLY A 44 -0.31 11.36 14.29
N PRO A 45 -0.02 11.33 12.98
CA PRO A 45 -0.99 11.71 11.95
C PRO A 45 -2.20 10.76 11.92
N ARG A 46 -3.41 11.30 11.74
CA ARG A 46 -4.59 10.47 11.49
C ARG A 46 -4.50 9.81 10.12
N PHE A 47 -4.96 8.56 10.04
CA PHE A 47 -5.27 7.93 8.77
C PHE A 47 -6.43 8.63 8.06
N ILE A 48 -6.30 8.77 6.74
CA ILE A 48 -7.25 9.47 5.86
C ILE A 48 -7.65 8.52 4.73
N ASP A 49 -8.95 8.39 4.46
CA ASP A 49 -9.45 7.45 3.44
C ASP A 49 -9.13 7.89 2.00
N ASP A 50 -8.92 9.18 1.76
CA ASP A 50 -8.60 9.73 0.43
C ASP A 50 -7.34 10.62 0.45
N ARG A 51 -6.27 10.10 -0.14
CA ARG A 51 -4.95 10.74 -0.31
C ARG A 51 -4.66 11.06 -1.79
N LEU A 52 -5.68 11.09 -2.65
CA LEU A 52 -5.52 11.44 -4.05
C LEU A 52 -5.24 12.93 -4.24
N ASN A 53 -4.56 13.26 -5.34
CA ASN A 53 -4.32 14.64 -5.75
C ASN A 53 -5.65 15.32 -6.16
N GLU A 54 -5.72 16.65 -6.12
CA GLU A 54 -6.95 17.40 -6.48
C GLU A 54 -7.45 17.08 -7.90
N GLU A 55 -6.54 16.84 -8.84
CA GLU A 55 -6.87 16.44 -10.22
C GLU A 55 -7.52 15.05 -10.30
N GLN A 56 -7.23 14.18 -9.34
CA GLN A 56 -7.65 12.77 -9.33
C GLN A 56 -8.96 12.54 -8.58
N LYS A 57 -9.32 13.41 -7.64
CA LYS A 57 -10.59 13.35 -6.89
C LYS A 57 -11.84 13.33 -7.78
N PRO A 58 -12.01 14.22 -8.79
CA PRO A 58 -13.18 14.16 -9.67
C PRO A 58 -13.19 12.88 -10.52
N LEU A 59 -12.01 12.40 -10.93
CA LEU A 59 -11.89 11.15 -11.69
C LEU A 59 -12.28 9.92 -10.86
N LYS A 60 -11.92 9.90 -9.57
CA LYS A 60 -12.36 8.86 -8.63
C LYS A 60 -13.89 8.81 -8.51
N GLN A 61 -14.55 9.97 -8.41
CA GLN A 61 -16.01 10.03 -8.33
C GLN A 61 -16.65 9.46 -9.61
N ALA A 62 -16.15 9.86 -10.79
CA ALA A 62 -16.62 9.31 -12.06
C ALA A 62 -16.36 7.80 -12.19
N PHE A 63 -15.20 7.32 -11.71
CA PHE A 63 -14.88 5.89 -11.68
C PHE A 63 -15.82 5.11 -10.77
N GLN A 64 -16.16 5.66 -9.60
CA GLN A 64 -17.07 5.04 -8.65
C GLN A 64 -18.48 4.85 -9.21
N VAL A 65 -18.99 5.82 -9.97
CA VAL A 65 -20.32 5.72 -10.58
C VAL A 65 -20.33 4.74 -11.77
N ASN A 66 -19.29 4.77 -12.60
CA ASN A 66 -19.32 4.09 -13.90
C ASN A 66 -18.71 2.69 -13.91
N GLN A 67 -17.76 2.39 -13.01
CA GLN A 67 -16.96 1.16 -13.09
C GLN A 67 -16.98 0.32 -11.82
N LEU A 68 -17.34 0.89 -10.67
CA LEU A 68 -17.53 0.11 -9.45
C LEU A 68 -18.95 -0.44 -9.46
N ASN A 69 -19.10 -1.70 -9.87
CA ASN A 69 -20.35 -2.47 -9.90
C ASN A 69 -20.92 -2.72 -8.49
N GLY A 70 -21.24 -1.67 -7.73
CA GLY A 70 -21.67 -1.72 -6.33
C GLY A 70 -20.53 -1.89 -5.32
N GLU A 71 -19.26 -1.85 -5.75
CA GLU A 71 -18.11 -1.88 -4.85
C GLU A 71 -17.88 -0.52 -4.17
N LYS A 72 -17.55 -0.56 -2.87
CA LYS A 72 -17.29 0.65 -2.09
C LYS A 72 -15.79 0.87 -2.01
N ILE A 73 -15.33 2.07 -2.37
CA ILE A 73 -13.95 2.50 -2.15
C ILE A 73 -13.75 2.69 -0.65
N MET A 74 -12.76 1.99 -0.11
CA MET A 74 -12.37 2.02 1.30
C MET A 74 -11.15 2.90 1.53
N TYR A 75 -10.23 2.95 0.56
CA TYR A 75 -9.03 3.78 0.61
C TYR A 75 -8.57 4.17 -0.80
N SER A 76 -8.01 5.36 -0.96
CA SER A 76 -7.44 5.83 -2.22
C SER A 76 -6.17 6.66 -2.01
N THR A 77 -5.15 6.44 -2.82
CA THR A 77 -3.88 7.18 -2.71
C THR A 77 -3.15 7.30 -4.05
N SER A 78 -2.44 8.41 -4.23
CA SER A 78 -1.52 8.62 -5.36
C SER A 78 -0.24 7.80 -5.15
N VAL A 79 0.20 7.08 -6.17
CA VAL A 79 1.40 6.22 -6.08
C VAL A 79 2.27 6.35 -7.33
N THR A 80 3.56 6.09 -7.17
CA THR A 80 4.48 5.93 -8.31
C THR A 80 4.66 4.44 -8.56
N LYS A 81 4.28 3.96 -9.75
CA LYS A 81 4.55 2.59 -10.18
C LYS A 81 5.86 2.54 -10.94
N TYR A 82 6.70 1.54 -10.63
CA TYR A 82 7.90 1.24 -11.39
C TYR A 82 7.64 0.08 -12.36
N ASP A 83 7.95 0.28 -13.63
CA ASP A 83 7.85 -0.79 -14.61
C ASP A 83 8.89 -1.88 -14.32
N ARG A 84 8.47 -3.15 -14.31
CA ARG A 84 9.37 -4.31 -14.11
C ARG A 84 10.55 -4.35 -15.08
N HIS A 85 10.35 -3.83 -16.28
CA HIS A 85 11.43 -3.67 -17.25
C HIS A 85 11.88 -2.21 -17.28
N GLY A 86 13.14 -1.96 -16.91
CA GLY A 86 13.77 -0.65 -16.96
C GLY A 86 13.37 0.33 -15.84
N TYR A 87 12.48 -0.06 -14.92
CA TYR A 87 12.07 0.70 -13.74
C TYR A 87 11.73 2.16 -14.03
N LYS A 88 11.03 2.40 -15.14
CA LYS A 88 10.52 3.73 -15.45
C LYS A 88 9.40 4.06 -14.47
N PRO A 89 9.49 5.21 -13.74
CA PRO A 89 8.43 5.64 -12.86
C PRO A 89 7.21 6.08 -13.68
N ARG A 90 6.02 5.75 -13.20
CA ARG A 90 4.74 6.16 -13.77
C ARG A 90 3.77 6.54 -12.67
N GLU A 91 3.19 7.72 -12.78
CA GLU A 91 2.14 8.16 -11.87
C GLU A 91 0.88 7.30 -12.04
N ARG A 92 0.39 6.79 -10.93
CA ARG A 92 -0.79 5.94 -10.84
C ARG A 92 -1.63 6.33 -9.63
N ALA A 93 -2.88 5.90 -9.63
CA ALA A 93 -3.74 5.93 -8.45
C ALA A 93 -3.97 4.50 -7.97
N LEU A 94 -3.82 4.27 -6.67
CA LEU A 94 -4.15 3.02 -6.01
C LEU A 94 -5.51 3.18 -5.33
N LEU A 95 -6.48 2.35 -5.73
CA LEU A 95 -7.79 2.30 -5.08
C LEU A 95 -7.98 0.94 -4.43
N LEU A 96 -8.32 0.96 -3.14
CA LEU A 96 -8.72 -0.20 -2.38
C LEU A 96 -10.24 -0.19 -2.25
N THR A 97 -10.90 -1.20 -2.78
CA THR A 97 -12.33 -1.44 -2.55
C THR A 97 -12.51 -2.54 -1.52
N ASN A 98 -13.75 -2.88 -1.20
CA ASN A 98 -14.08 -4.02 -0.36
C ASN A 98 -13.73 -5.40 -0.98
N LYS A 99 -13.40 -5.47 -2.28
CA LYS A 99 -13.13 -6.76 -2.97
C LYS A 99 -11.84 -6.77 -3.80
N HIS A 100 -11.44 -5.60 -4.33
CA HIS A 100 -10.35 -5.49 -5.28
C HIS A 100 -9.36 -4.39 -4.88
N LEU A 101 -8.13 -4.59 -5.33
CA LEU A 101 -7.09 -3.57 -5.40
C LEU A 101 -6.92 -3.15 -6.86
N PHE A 102 -7.27 -1.91 -7.17
CA PHE A 102 -7.13 -1.33 -8.50
C PHE A 102 -5.89 -0.45 -8.58
N VAL A 103 -5.15 -0.59 -9.68
CA VAL A 103 -4.13 0.39 -10.07
C VAL A 103 -4.60 1.07 -11.36
N LEU A 104 -4.86 2.36 -11.25
CA LEU A 104 -5.37 3.19 -12.32
C LEU A 104 -4.28 4.10 -12.88
N ASP A 105 -4.43 4.52 -14.12
CA ASP A 105 -3.59 5.56 -14.71
C ASP A 105 -3.79 6.90 -13.98
N GLY A 106 -2.70 7.58 -13.62
CA GLY A 106 -2.77 8.78 -12.78
C GLY A 106 -3.51 9.96 -13.40
N LYS A 107 -3.59 10.03 -14.75
CA LYS A 107 -4.24 11.13 -15.47
C LYS A 107 -5.60 10.76 -16.03
N THR A 108 -5.73 9.54 -16.56
CA THR A 108 -6.96 9.11 -17.24
C THR A 108 -7.87 8.22 -16.40
N PHE A 109 -7.41 7.78 -15.21
CA PHE A 109 -8.12 6.83 -14.35
C PHE A 109 -8.54 5.52 -15.02
N LYS A 110 -7.95 5.20 -16.18
CA LYS A 110 -8.15 3.92 -16.86
C LYS A 110 -7.52 2.79 -16.05
N ILE A 111 -8.25 1.70 -15.87
CA ILE A 111 -7.76 0.50 -15.18
C ILE A 111 -6.52 -0.03 -15.89
N LYS A 112 -5.42 -0.15 -15.15
CA LYS A 112 -4.19 -0.82 -15.60
C LYS A 112 -4.04 -2.19 -14.95
N HIS A 113 -4.42 -2.30 -13.68
CA HIS A 113 -4.44 -3.55 -12.93
C HIS A 113 -5.72 -3.63 -12.10
N SER A 114 -6.35 -4.80 -12.08
CA SER A 114 -7.52 -5.12 -11.25
C SER A 114 -7.26 -6.45 -10.58
N LEU A 115 -6.95 -6.39 -9.28
CA LEU A 115 -6.51 -7.54 -8.50
C LEU A 115 -7.56 -7.85 -7.44
N GLY A 116 -8.21 -9.01 -7.56
CA GLY A 116 -9.00 -9.54 -6.45
C GLY A 116 -8.07 -9.93 -5.29
N PHE A 117 -8.52 -9.77 -4.05
CA PHE A 117 -7.69 -10.12 -2.89
C PHE A 117 -7.31 -11.60 -2.81
N ASP A 118 -8.04 -12.48 -3.48
CA ASP A 118 -7.72 -13.91 -3.56
C ASP A 118 -6.53 -14.21 -4.49
N ILE A 119 -6.18 -13.26 -5.37
CA ILE A 119 -5.05 -13.38 -6.29
C ILE A 119 -3.78 -12.81 -5.68
N VAL A 120 -3.88 -11.83 -4.78
CA VAL A 120 -2.71 -11.23 -4.13
C VAL A 120 -2.12 -12.25 -3.15
N GLN A 121 -0.91 -12.74 -3.45
CA GLN A 121 -0.22 -13.70 -2.59
C GLN A 121 0.33 -13.02 -1.35
N GLU A 122 1.11 -11.96 -1.54
CA GLU A 122 1.80 -11.25 -0.48
C GLU A 122 1.92 -9.77 -0.83
N ILE A 123 1.97 -8.95 0.22
CA ILE A 123 2.33 -7.56 0.20
C ILE A 123 3.62 -7.44 0.97
N VAL A 124 4.68 -7.12 0.26
CA VAL A 124 6.04 -7.06 0.78
C VAL A 124 6.41 -5.59 1.02
N VAL A 125 6.89 -5.33 2.23
CA VAL A 125 7.52 -4.06 2.62
C VAL A 125 8.86 -4.37 3.29
N THR A 126 9.68 -3.35 3.46
CA THR A 126 10.99 -3.45 4.11
C THR A 126 10.90 -3.14 5.61
N THR A 127 11.93 -3.50 6.38
CA THR A 127 12.14 -3.06 7.77
C THR A 127 12.53 -1.58 7.89
N GLU A 128 12.90 -0.94 6.79
CA GLU A 128 13.52 0.38 6.76
C GLU A 128 12.50 1.52 6.63
N SER A 129 12.99 2.77 6.60
CA SER A 129 12.14 3.97 6.51
C SER A 129 11.75 4.35 5.08
N ASP A 130 11.86 3.45 4.10
CA ASP A 130 11.40 3.70 2.73
C ASP A 130 9.88 3.55 2.55
N ASN A 131 9.45 3.95 1.35
CA ASN A 131 8.07 3.95 0.86
C ASN A 131 7.81 2.82 -0.16
N LEU A 132 8.67 1.79 -0.23
CA LEU A 132 8.51 0.69 -1.18
C LEU A 132 7.36 -0.24 -0.77
N LEU A 133 6.49 -0.53 -1.72
CA LEU A 133 5.44 -1.53 -1.64
C LEU A 133 5.55 -2.47 -2.84
N LEU A 134 5.81 -3.75 -2.57
CA LEU A 134 5.83 -4.80 -3.59
C LEU A 134 4.59 -5.69 -3.41
N VAL A 135 3.73 -5.75 -4.43
CA VAL A 135 2.55 -6.62 -4.46
C VAL A 135 2.89 -7.87 -5.28
N ARG A 136 2.97 -9.02 -4.62
CA ARG A 136 3.27 -10.30 -5.24
C ARG A 136 2.02 -10.96 -5.81
N ILE A 137 2.12 -11.38 -7.05
CA ILE A 137 1.02 -11.96 -7.82
C ILE A 137 1.51 -13.32 -8.36
N PRO A 138 0.67 -14.36 -8.35
CA PRO A 138 1.04 -15.66 -8.89
C PRO A 138 1.47 -15.53 -10.36
N PRO A 139 2.59 -16.15 -10.76
CA PRO A 139 3.11 -16.03 -12.12
C PRO A 139 2.14 -16.61 -13.17
N GLU A 140 1.28 -17.55 -12.76
CA GLU A 140 0.23 -18.12 -13.61
C GLU A 140 -0.91 -17.15 -13.96
N TYR A 141 -1.02 -16.01 -13.27
CA TYR A 141 -2.12 -15.06 -13.47
C TYR A 141 -1.94 -14.24 -14.74
N LYS A 142 -2.47 -14.75 -15.86
CA LYS A 142 -2.26 -14.21 -17.22
C LYS A 142 -2.70 -12.75 -17.43
N LYS A 143 -3.61 -12.21 -16.61
CA LYS A 143 -4.08 -10.82 -16.75
C LYS A 143 -3.00 -9.82 -16.34
N ASP A 144 -2.11 -10.19 -15.42
CA ASP A 144 -1.04 -9.32 -14.95
C ASP A 144 0.34 -9.96 -15.10
N LYS A 145 1.24 -9.20 -15.72
CA LYS A 145 2.54 -9.71 -16.18
C LYS A 145 3.61 -9.83 -15.06
N GLY A 146 3.23 -10.27 -13.85
CA GLY A 146 4.09 -10.41 -12.66
C GLY A 146 3.81 -9.40 -11.54
N ASP A 147 4.76 -9.24 -10.62
CA ASP A 147 4.62 -8.44 -9.38
C ASP A 147 4.55 -6.93 -9.64
N LEU A 148 3.84 -6.19 -8.80
CA LEU A 148 3.75 -4.73 -8.90
C LEU A 148 4.71 -4.05 -7.91
N ILE A 149 5.55 -3.16 -8.43
CA ILE A 149 6.45 -2.35 -7.64
C ILE A 149 5.87 -0.94 -7.55
N LEU A 150 5.56 -0.50 -6.33
CA LEU A 150 4.91 0.77 -6.04
C LEU A 150 5.72 1.55 -5.00
N GLU A 151 5.71 2.85 -5.10
CA GLU A 151 6.12 3.78 -4.06
C GLU A 151 4.88 4.47 -3.50
N VAL A 152 4.71 4.41 -2.18
CA VAL A 152 3.52 4.89 -1.47
C VAL A 152 3.93 5.77 -0.30
N ASN A 153 3.64 7.07 -0.38
CA ASN A 153 4.03 8.06 0.64
C ASN A 153 3.48 7.74 2.03
N HIS A 154 2.26 7.21 2.10
CA HIS A 154 1.61 6.82 3.35
C HIS A 154 1.57 5.30 3.49
N LEU A 155 2.73 4.64 3.33
CA LEU A 155 2.86 3.18 3.26
C LEU A 155 2.19 2.44 4.43
N ILE A 156 2.46 2.87 5.68
CA ILE A 156 1.89 2.24 6.88
C ILE A 156 0.35 2.31 6.87
N GLU A 157 -0.20 3.46 6.50
CA GLU A 157 -1.64 3.67 6.37
C GLU A 157 -2.23 2.76 5.29
N ALA A 158 -1.65 2.79 4.08
CA ALA A 158 -2.12 2.01 2.94
C ALA A 158 -2.12 0.50 3.22
N VAL A 159 -1.03 -0.04 3.77
CA VAL A 159 -0.94 -1.48 4.08
C VAL A 159 -1.87 -1.85 5.23
N THR A 160 -2.01 -1.00 6.25
CA THR A 160 -2.98 -1.23 7.34
C THR A 160 -4.40 -1.28 6.79
N MET A 161 -4.76 -0.41 5.86
CA MET A 161 -6.07 -0.42 5.21
C MET A 161 -6.29 -1.71 4.41
N VAL A 162 -5.28 -2.20 3.68
CA VAL A 162 -5.39 -3.47 2.96
C VAL A 162 -5.61 -4.63 3.93
N VAL A 163 -4.86 -4.70 5.03
CA VAL A 163 -5.04 -5.75 6.05
C VAL A 163 -6.40 -5.64 6.74
N ASP A 164 -6.88 -4.42 7.01
CA ASP A 164 -8.20 -4.20 7.59
C ASP A 164 -9.32 -4.65 6.66
N VAL A 165 -9.22 -4.41 5.35
CA VAL A 165 -10.25 -4.84 4.38
C VAL A 165 -10.20 -6.35 4.17
N THR A 166 -9.00 -6.91 3.98
CA THR A 166 -8.83 -8.34 3.69
C THR A 166 -9.05 -9.23 4.91
N LYS A 167 -8.89 -8.68 6.12
CA LYS A 167 -8.88 -9.41 7.40
C LYS A 167 -7.85 -10.55 7.43
N LYS A 168 -6.80 -10.45 6.60
CA LYS A 168 -5.74 -11.47 6.43
C LYS A 168 -4.38 -10.86 6.76
N PRO A 169 -3.97 -10.75 8.04
CA PRO A 169 -2.67 -10.16 8.40
C PRO A 169 -1.46 -10.91 7.81
N GLN A 170 -1.61 -12.20 7.51
CA GLN A 170 -0.61 -13.04 6.87
C GLN A 170 -0.25 -12.59 5.44
N ILE A 171 -1.06 -11.73 4.81
CA ILE A 171 -0.72 -11.16 3.51
C ILE A 171 0.50 -10.24 3.60
N LEU A 172 0.77 -9.66 4.77
CA LEU A 172 1.90 -8.75 4.96
C LEU A 172 3.18 -9.52 5.26
N LYS A 173 4.20 -9.30 4.42
CA LYS A 173 5.57 -9.75 4.65
C LYS A 173 6.47 -8.54 4.84
N ILE A 174 7.17 -8.49 5.97
CA ILE A 174 8.21 -7.50 6.24
C ILE A 174 9.56 -8.18 6.01
N MET A 175 10.36 -7.64 5.09
CA MET A 175 11.68 -8.17 4.74
C MET A 175 12.78 -7.23 5.22
N GLU A 176 13.90 -7.80 5.64
CA GLU A 176 15.10 -7.02 6.01
C GLU A 176 15.66 -6.24 4.82
N ALA A 177 16.43 -5.20 5.13
CA ALA A 177 17.20 -4.46 4.14
C ALA A 177 18.20 -5.39 3.44
N GLY A 178 18.40 -5.17 2.14
CA GLY A 178 19.27 -5.98 1.30
C GLY A 178 18.66 -6.13 -0.07
N THR A 179 18.69 -7.34 -0.61
CA THR A 179 18.24 -7.61 -1.97
C THR A 179 16.92 -8.36 -1.98
N ILE A 180 15.90 -7.80 -2.65
CA ILE A 180 14.56 -8.38 -2.81
C ILE A 180 14.34 -8.75 -4.28
N ALA A 181 14.00 -10.02 -4.52
CA ALA A 181 13.58 -10.48 -5.85
C ALA A 181 12.09 -10.18 -6.10
N HIS A 182 11.78 -9.84 -7.35
CA HIS A 182 10.40 -9.75 -7.85
C HIS A 182 10.26 -10.48 -9.19
N ASN A 183 9.05 -10.96 -9.46
CA ASN A 183 8.75 -11.77 -10.63
C ASN A 183 8.31 -10.92 -11.83
N LEU A 184 8.81 -11.30 -13.00
CA LEU A 184 8.40 -10.83 -14.31
C LEU A 184 7.64 -11.92 -15.07
N ILE A 185 7.05 -11.55 -16.20
CA ILE A 185 6.42 -12.50 -17.11
C ILE A 185 7.41 -13.55 -17.62
N GLY A 186 6.96 -14.80 -17.69
CA GLY A 186 7.77 -15.92 -18.19
C GLY A 186 8.82 -16.42 -17.20
N GLY A 187 8.63 -16.22 -15.89
CA GLY A 187 9.48 -16.78 -14.84
C GLY A 187 10.82 -16.07 -14.62
N LYS A 188 11.09 -14.98 -15.35
CA LYS A 188 12.27 -14.14 -15.11
C LYS A 188 12.11 -13.37 -13.80
N GLN A 189 13.21 -13.15 -13.10
CA GLN A 189 13.24 -12.36 -11.88
C GLN A 189 14.06 -11.09 -12.06
N GLY A 190 13.60 -10.03 -11.42
CA GLY A 190 14.31 -8.76 -11.30
C GLY A 190 14.66 -8.53 -9.84
N VAL A 191 15.55 -7.58 -9.62
CA VAL A 191 16.20 -7.39 -8.32
C VAL A 191 16.01 -5.95 -7.86
N ILE A 192 15.63 -5.80 -6.59
CA ILE A 192 15.51 -4.54 -5.87
C ILE A 192 16.55 -4.54 -4.75
N ASP A 193 17.50 -3.62 -4.80
CA ASP A 193 18.53 -3.44 -3.78
C ASP A 193 18.15 -2.28 -2.86
N ILE A 194 18.11 -2.54 -1.56
CA ILE A 194 17.86 -1.54 -0.53
C ILE A 194 19.21 -1.13 0.04
N THR A 195 19.54 0.14 -0.13
CA THR A 195 20.85 0.69 0.26
C THR A 195 20.65 1.90 1.16
N THR A 196 21.49 2.04 2.18
CA THR A 196 21.53 3.27 2.99
C THR A 196 22.21 4.39 2.20
N GLY A 197 21.48 5.45 1.89
CA GLY A 197 21.99 6.61 1.15
C GLY A 197 21.91 7.89 1.96
N THR A 198 22.26 9.01 1.33
CA THR A 198 22.05 10.36 1.88
C THR A 198 20.71 10.95 1.48
N ASN A 199 20.08 10.44 0.42
CA ASN A 199 18.82 10.92 -0.13
C ASN A 199 17.85 9.76 -0.36
N HIS A 200 16.63 9.90 0.14
CA HIS A 200 15.54 8.98 -0.18
C HIS A 200 15.23 9.01 -1.68
N SER A 201 15.43 7.89 -2.38
CA SER A 201 15.10 7.80 -3.80
C SER A 201 14.92 6.36 -4.27
N ILE A 202 14.09 6.16 -5.29
CA ILE A 202 13.89 4.87 -5.95
C ILE A 202 14.22 5.04 -7.43
N VAL A 203 15.36 4.50 -7.87
CA VAL A 203 15.90 4.70 -9.22
C VAL A 203 16.53 3.43 -9.77
N LYS A 204 16.62 3.33 -11.10
CA LYS A 204 17.39 2.26 -11.75
C LYS A 204 18.89 2.48 -11.51
N GLY A 205 19.55 1.53 -10.87
CA GLY A 205 21.00 1.52 -10.69
C GLY A 205 21.76 1.19 -11.97
N LYS A 206 23.07 1.47 -11.96
CA LYS A 206 23.97 1.13 -13.08
C LYS A 206 24.06 -0.38 -13.33
N SER A 207 23.87 -1.20 -12.30
CA SER A 207 23.77 -2.67 -12.39
C SER A 207 22.53 -3.13 -13.17
N GLY A 208 21.58 -2.24 -13.42
CA GLY A 208 20.30 -2.59 -14.01
C GLY A 208 19.24 -3.03 -12.99
N HIS A 209 19.58 -3.08 -11.69
CA HIS A 209 18.65 -3.33 -10.59
C HIS A 209 17.87 -2.07 -10.22
N LEU A 210 16.76 -2.23 -9.49
CA LEU A 210 16.08 -1.10 -8.86
C LEU A 210 16.79 -0.82 -7.53
N VAL A 211 17.24 0.40 -7.30
CA VAL A 211 17.91 0.78 -6.06
C VAL A 211 16.99 1.68 -5.26
N VAL A 212 16.70 1.27 -4.03
CA VAL A 212 15.94 2.02 -3.03
C VAL A 212 16.93 2.57 -2.02
N SER A 213 17.18 3.87 -2.11
CA SER A 213 18.02 4.61 -1.16
C SER A 213 17.19 5.08 0.02
N LEU A 214 17.62 4.68 1.21
CA LEU A 214 17.08 5.11 2.50
C LEU A 214 17.64 6.45 2.93
#